data_AF-B2TRX6-F1
#
_entry.id   AF-B2TRX6-F1
#
_cell.length_a   1.000
_cell.length_b   1.000
_cell.length_c   1.000
_cell.angle_alpha   90.00
_cell.angle_beta   90.00
_cell.angle_gamma   90.00
#
_symmetry.space_group_name_H-M   'P 1'
#
loop_
_entity.id
_entity.type
_entity.pdbx_description
1 polymer ?
#
loop_
_entity_poly.entity_id
_entity_poly.type
_entity_poly.pdbx_seq_one_letter_code
_entity_poly.pdbx_strand_id
1 'polypeptide(L)'
;MKRLVLIVITLICFTTLIGCQKGANNIKLLYEPLSEKEECLLNLTENRILMYKLNNIPGDIKYHISLIYEVYKNTEKIKEEVIMDFMRNEPNGKIDNKKIGLNIQDNEIRFIHGKEGAYASGSYNLEEDLSKYSKAFLMNNANLAIGADIYIYYANLGDGIRMDIPLGVQVDSNTLDDLLGDNEYTVLIKLSYEEI
;
A
#
# COMPACT_ATOMS: atom_id res chain seq x y z
N MET A 1 -14.63 -56.00 -11.21
CA MET A 1 -15.36 -54.72 -11.39
C MET A 1 -15.33 -53.81 -10.16
N LYS A 2 -15.68 -54.28 -8.94
CA LYS A 2 -15.73 -53.42 -7.73
C LYS A 2 -14.44 -52.67 -7.37
N ARG A 3 -13.26 -53.30 -7.54
CA ARG A 3 -11.95 -52.66 -7.29
C ARG A 3 -11.59 -51.56 -8.29
N LEU A 4 -12.03 -51.69 -9.54
CA LEU A 4 -11.75 -50.73 -10.61
C LEU A 4 -12.61 -49.47 -10.46
N VAL A 5 -13.87 -49.63 -10.05
CA VAL A 5 -14.76 -48.52 -9.70
C VAL A 5 -14.22 -47.70 -8.52
N LEU A 6 -13.65 -48.36 -7.51
CA LEU A 6 -13.10 -47.67 -6.33
C LEU A 6 -11.86 -46.82 -6.66
N ILE A 7 -11.01 -47.30 -7.59
CA ILE A 7 -9.82 -46.58 -8.07
C ILE A 7 -10.23 -45.36 -8.90
N VAL A 8 -11.26 -45.49 -9.74
CA VAL A 8 -11.76 -44.37 -10.56
C VAL A 8 -12.42 -43.29 -9.69
N ILE A 9 -13.17 -43.68 -8.65
CA ILE A 9 -13.78 -42.73 -7.70
C ILE A 9 -12.70 -41.99 -6.89
N THR A 10 -11.65 -42.69 -6.43
CA THR A 10 -10.54 -42.02 -5.73
C THR A 10 -9.79 -41.04 -6.64
N LEU A 11 -9.55 -41.40 -7.91
CA LEU A 11 -8.88 -40.51 -8.86
C LEU A 11 -9.68 -39.23 -9.17
N ILE A 12 -11.01 -39.32 -9.25
CA ILE A 12 -11.91 -38.17 -9.49
C ILE A 12 -11.99 -37.25 -8.26
N CYS A 13 -11.89 -37.80 -7.04
CA CYS A 13 -11.82 -36.97 -5.82
C CYS A 13 -10.50 -36.18 -5.71
N PHE A 14 -9.38 -36.73 -6.21
CA PHE A 14 -8.12 -35.99 -6.23
C PHE A 14 -8.09 -34.88 -7.29
N THR A 15 -8.76 -35.05 -8.44
CA THR A 15 -8.82 -34.00 -9.47
C THR A 15 -9.82 -32.89 -9.18
N THR A 16 -10.81 -33.13 -8.31
CA THR A 16 -11.79 -32.11 -7.87
C THR A 16 -11.32 -31.29 -6.66
N LEU A 17 -10.31 -31.77 -5.90
CA LEU A 17 -9.66 -31.04 -4.82
C LEU A 17 -8.46 -30.19 -5.28
N ILE A 18 -8.00 -30.33 -6.52
CA ILE A 18 -7.24 -29.28 -7.22
C ILE A 18 -8.27 -28.26 -7.75
N GLY A 19 -9.15 -27.79 -6.86
CA GLY A 19 -9.79 -26.50 -7.04
C GLY A 19 -8.65 -25.53 -7.30
N CYS A 20 -8.75 -24.80 -8.40
CA CYS A 20 -7.79 -23.78 -8.82
C CYS A 20 -7.44 -22.94 -7.58
N GLN A 21 -6.32 -23.25 -6.91
CA GLN A 21 -5.65 -22.28 -6.06
C GLN A 21 -5.17 -21.25 -7.07
N LYS A 22 -6.04 -20.27 -7.39
CA LYS A 22 -5.60 -18.95 -7.81
C LYS A 22 -4.60 -18.57 -6.73
N GLY A 23 -3.31 -18.77 -7.02
CA GLY A 23 -2.24 -18.42 -6.10
C GLY A 23 -2.50 -17.00 -5.62
N ALA A 24 -2.27 -16.73 -4.33
CA ALA A 24 -2.54 -15.42 -3.74
C ALA A 24 -2.06 -14.32 -4.69
N ASN A 25 -3.01 -13.66 -5.36
CA ASN A 25 -2.75 -12.69 -6.43
C ASN A 25 -2.37 -11.36 -5.78
N ASN A 26 -1.28 -11.38 -5.03
CA ASN A 26 -0.77 -10.21 -4.32
C ASN A 26 -0.12 -9.28 -5.32
N ILE A 27 -0.48 -8.01 -5.23
CA ILE A 27 0.24 -6.94 -5.92
C ILE A 27 1.60 -6.83 -5.25
N LYS A 28 2.66 -6.88 -6.05
CA LYS A 28 4.01 -6.63 -5.56
C LYS A 28 4.28 -5.14 -5.59
N LEU A 29 4.44 -4.53 -4.43
CA LEU A 29 4.90 -3.15 -4.28
C LEU A 29 6.43 -3.17 -4.30
N LEU A 30 7.02 -2.79 -5.43
CA LEU A 30 8.48 -2.77 -5.61
C LEU A 30 8.99 -1.33 -5.44
N TYR A 31 9.79 -1.10 -4.42
CA TYR A 31 10.43 0.20 -4.19
C TYR A 31 11.47 0.47 -5.29
N GLU A 32 11.36 1.65 -5.91
CA GLU A 32 12.33 2.15 -6.88
C GLU A 32 13.19 3.23 -6.20
N PRO A 33 14.40 2.91 -5.72
CA PRO A 33 15.28 3.93 -5.17
C PRO A 33 15.66 4.94 -6.24
N LEU A 34 15.86 6.17 -5.81
CA LEU A 34 16.43 7.20 -6.66
C LEU A 34 17.92 6.94 -6.85
N SER A 35 18.51 7.56 -7.88
CA SER A 35 19.97 7.56 -8.01
C SER A 35 20.61 8.37 -6.87
N GLU A 36 21.85 8.05 -6.51
CA GLU A 36 22.60 8.77 -5.47
C GLU A 36 22.62 10.29 -5.70
N LYS A 37 22.70 10.70 -6.97
CA LYS A 37 22.66 12.12 -7.35
C LYS A 37 21.30 12.75 -7.07
N GLU A 38 20.21 12.07 -7.40
CA GLU A 38 18.85 12.54 -7.14
C GLU A 38 18.59 12.61 -5.62
N GLU A 39 19.01 11.60 -4.86
CA GLU A 39 18.91 11.62 -3.39
C GLU A 39 19.71 12.78 -2.78
N CYS A 40 20.95 13.00 -3.24
CA CYS A 40 21.78 14.11 -2.79
C CYS A 40 21.11 15.47 -3.04
N LEU A 41 20.52 15.67 -4.23
CA LEU A 41 19.80 16.90 -4.56
C LEU A 41 18.55 17.09 -3.69
N LEU A 42 17.78 16.02 -3.44
CA LEU A 42 16.57 16.10 -2.62
C LEU A 42 16.88 16.37 -1.15
N ASN A 43 17.97 15.79 -0.63
CA ASN A 43 18.44 16.03 0.74
C ASN A 43 18.74 17.51 1.02
N LEU A 44 19.09 18.31 0.00
CA LEU A 44 19.27 19.77 0.15
C LEU A 44 17.96 20.53 0.40
N THR A 45 16.82 19.90 0.12
CA THR A 45 15.48 20.49 0.22
C THR A 45 14.62 19.81 1.27
N GLU A 46 15.19 18.86 2.02
CA GLU A 46 14.48 17.99 2.98
C GLU A 46 13.31 17.20 2.36
N ASN A 47 13.25 17.15 1.03
CA ASN A 47 12.23 16.42 0.29
C ASN A 47 12.51 14.91 0.37
N ARG A 48 11.43 14.14 0.57
CA ARG A 48 11.45 12.68 0.51
C ARG A 48 10.44 12.22 -0.51
N ILE A 49 10.96 11.52 -1.53
CA ILE A 49 10.16 10.93 -2.58
C ILE A 49 10.13 9.42 -2.38
N LEU A 50 8.93 8.84 -2.42
CA LEU A 50 8.70 7.41 -2.49
C LEU A 50 8.23 7.05 -3.89
N MET A 51 8.91 6.10 -4.53
CA MET A 51 8.50 5.56 -5.81
C MET A 51 8.30 4.05 -5.70
N TYR A 52 7.17 3.59 -6.23
CA TYR A 52 6.87 2.17 -6.31
C TYR A 52 6.33 1.76 -7.67
N LYS A 53 6.74 0.58 -8.12
CA LYS A 53 6.02 -0.19 -9.14
C LYS A 53 5.03 -1.13 -8.45
N LEU A 54 3.78 -1.05 -8.85
CA LEU A 54 2.73 -1.99 -8.47
C LEU A 54 2.64 -3.02 -9.58
N ASN A 55 3.23 -4.18 -9.34
CA ASN A 55 3.31 -5.27 -10.30
C ASN A 55 2.28 -6.36 -10.00
N ASN A 56 1.90 -7.09 -11.04
CA ASN A 56 0.96 -8.21 -10.96
C ASN A 56 -0.45 -7.79 -10.52
N ILE A 57 -0.90 -6.60 -10.92
CA ILE A 57 -2.29 -6.19 -10.67
C ILE A 57 -3.20 -7.09 -11.52
N PRO A 58 -4.13 -7.86 -10.92
CA PRO A 58 -4.99 -8.76 -11.67
C PRO A 58 -5.91 -8.00 -12.61
N GLY A 59 -5.95 -8.41 -13.87
CA GLY A 59 -6.82 -7.81 -14.89
C GLY A 59 -8.13 -8.54 -15.09
N ASP A 60 -8.32 -9.66 -14.40
CA ASP A 60 -9.50 -10.52 -14.47
C ASP A 60 -10.55 -10.22 -13.38
N ILE A 61 -10.23 -9.31 -12.45
CA ILE A 61 -11.16 -8.81 -11.43
C ILE A 61 -11.38 -7.32 -11.59
N LYS A 62 -12.49 -6.85 -11.02
CA LYS A 62 -12.66 -5.42 -10.76
C LYS A 62 -12.00 -5.09 -9.44
N TYR A 63 -11.39 -3.92 -9.36
CA TYR A 63 -10.72 -3.53 -8.14
C TYR A 63 -10.71 -2.03 -7.95
N HIS A 64 -10.41 -1.66 -6.71
CA HIS A 64 -10.12 -0.31 -6.29
C HIS A 64 -8.80 -0.31 -5.51
N ILE A 65 -7.85 0.53 -5.91
CA ILE A 65 -6.62 0.78 -5.15
C ILE A 65 -6.60 2.24 -4.77
N SER A 66 -6.44 2.49 -3.47
CA SER A 66 -6.56 3.83 -2.90
C SER A 66 -5.34 4.14 -2.03
N LEU A 67 -4.91 5.39 -2.08
CA LEU A 67 -4.01 5.98 -1.12
C LEU A 67 -4.86 6.78 -0.13
N ILE A 68 -4.78 6.41 1.14
CA ILE A 68 -5.63 6.95 2.19
C ILE A 68 -4.75 7.65 3.21
N TYR A 69 -5.11 8.89 3.51
CA TYR A 69 -4.52 9.73 4.53
C TYR A 69 -5.35 9.63 5.82
N GLU A 70 -4.71 9.33 6.94
CA GLU A 70 -5.38 9.22 8.24
C GLU A 70 -4.66 10.07 9.30
N VAL A 71 -5.45 10.70 10.18
CA VAL A 71 -4.94 11.44 11.34
C VAL A 71 -5.60 10.93 12.61
N TYR A 72 -4.76 10.72 13.61
CA TYR A 72 -5.16 10.28 14.92
C TYR A 72 -4.73 11.30 15.97
N LYS A 73 -5.59 11.50 16.97
CA LYS A 73 -5.29 12.25 18.18
C LYS A 73 -5.56 11.40 19.41
N ASN A 74 -4.54 11.17 20.25
CA ASN A 74 -4.64 10.31 21.43
C ASN A 74 -5.36 8.97 21.12
N THR A 75 -4.89 8.27 20.09
CA THR A 75 -5.46 7.02 19.51
C THR A 75 -6.80 7.11 18.80
N GLU A 76 -7.54 8.21 18.91
CA GLU A 76 -8.81 8.39 18.19
C GLU A 76 -8.55 8.87 16.75
N LYS A 77 -9.15 8.18 15.76
CA LYS A 77 -9.12 8.63 14.36
C LYS A 77 -10.00 9.89 14.22
N ILE A 78 -9.37 11.02 13.92
CA ILE A 78 -10.05 12.31 13.73
C ILE A 78 -10.24 12.68 12.26
N LYS A 79 -9.48 12.05 11.35
CA LYS A 79 -9.56 12.30 9.90
C LYS A 79 -9.20 11.05 9.10
N GLU A 80 -9.92 10.84 8.00
CA GLU A 80 -9.63 9.83 6.98
C GLU A 80 -10.07 10.36 5.61
N GLU A 81 -9.15 10.42 4.66
CA GLU A 81 -9.44 10.89 3.30
C GLU A 81 -8.73 10.07 2.23
N VAL A 82 -9.45 9.73 1.16
CA VAL A 82 -8.87 9.14 -0.05
C VAL A 82 -8.23 10.27 -0.86
N ILE A 83 -6.90 10.28 -0.93
CA ILE A 83 -6.16 11.36 -1.60
C ILE A 83 -5.77 11.01 -3.04
N MET A 84 -5.76 9.73 -3.38
CA MET A 84 -5.55 9.23 -4.74
C MET A 84 -6.25 7.88 -4.88
N ASP A 85 -6.92 7.66 -6.00
CA ASP A 85 -7.47 6.36 -6.35
C ASP A 85 -7.17 5.96 -7.79
N PHE A 86 -7.29 4.67 -8.07
CA PHE A 86 -7.60 4.21 -9.40
C PHE A 86 -8.41 2.92 -9.34
N MET A 87 -9.44 2.88 -10.17
CA MET A 87 -10.36 1.74 -10.26
C MET A 87 -10.22 1.01 -11.60
N ARG A 88 -10.56 -0.28 -11.60
CA ARG A 88 -10.83 -1.05 -12.81
C ARG A 88 -12.25 -1.60 -12.74
N ASN A 89 -13.12 -1.06 -13.58
CA ASN A 89 -14.52 -1.53 -13.67
C ASN A 89 -14.73 -2.57 -14.77
N GLU A 90 -13.81 -2.65 -15.73
CA GLU A 90 -13.89 -3.56 -16.88
C GLU A 90 -12.66 -4.49 -16.88
N PRO A 91 -12.83 -5.74 -16.40
CA PRO A 91 -11.79 -6.76 -16.50
C PRO A 91 -11.47 -7.04 -17.97
N ASN A 92 -10.19 -7.11 -18.30
CA ASN A 92 -9.71 -7.44 -19.65
C ASN A 92 -8.84 -8.70 -19.68
N GLY A 93 -8.71 -9.37 -18.53
CA GLY A 93 -7.92 -10.60 -18.34
C GLY A 93 -6.40 -10.40 -18.42
N LYS A 94 -5.91 -9.17 -18.63
CA LYS A 94 -4.48 -8.88 -18.76
C LYS A 94 -3.92 -8.33 -17.46
N ILE A 95 -2.88 -8.96 -16.95
CA ILE A 95 -2.11 -8.43 -15.83
C ILE A 95 -1.65 -7.01 -16.15
N ASP A 96 -1.82 -6.12 -15.17
CA ASP A 96 -1.45 -4.74 -15.26
C ASP A 96 -0.27 -4.41 -14.35
N ASN A 97 0.51 -3.41 -14.75
CA ASN A 97 1.55 -2.81 -13.94
C ASN A 97 1.31 -1.31 -13.89
N LYS A 98 1.44 -0.72 -12.71
CA LYS A 98 1.31 0.72 -12.49
C LYS A 98 2.49 1.25 -11.71
N LYS A 99 2.65 2.57 -11.72
CA LYS A 99 3.53 3.26 -10.80
C LYS A 99 2.72 4.14 -9.86
N ILE A 100 3.22 4.30 -8.65
CA ILE A 100 2.82 5.32 -7.69
C ILE A 100 4.10 6.04 -7.27
N GLY A 101 4.07 7.36 -7.30
CA GLY A 101 5.12 8.21 -6.75
C GLY A 101 4.51 9.21 -5.78
N LEU A 102 5.13 9.40 -4.62
CA LEU A 102 4.69 10.32 -3.57
C LEU A 102 5.83 11.25 -3.19
N ASN A 103 5.53 12.52 -3.03
CA ASN A 103 6.38 13.49 -2.34
C ASN A 103 5.58 14.05 -1.18
N ILE A 104 6.09 13.88 0.04
CA ILE A 104 5.43 14.32 1.28
C ILE A 104 6.31 15.42 1.87
N GLN A 105 5.88 16.67 1.74
CA GLN A 105 6.64 17.84 2.14
C GLN A 105 5.77 18.76 2.98
N ASP A 106 6.24 19.12 4.18
CA ASP A 106 5.60 20.07 5.09
C ASP A 106 4.10 19.80 5.27
N ASN A 107 3.24 20.56 4.59
CA ASN A 107 1.80 20.47 4.65
C ASN A 107 1.18 20.07 3.30
N GLU A 108 1.92 19.41 2.41
CA GLU A 108 1.41 18.97 1.11
C GLU A 108 1.91 17.56 0.75
N ILE A 109 0.98 16.72 0.26
CA ILE A 109 1.29 15.46 -0.41
C ILE A 109 1.09 15.67 -1.90
N ARG A 110 2.15 15.53 -2.69
CA ARG A 110 2.08 15.47 -4.15
C ARG A 110 2.21 14.03 -4.59
N PHE A 111 1.42 13.62 -5.57
CA PHE A 111 1.43 12.26 -6.06
C PHE A 111 1.36 12.17 -7.57
N ILE A 112 1.93 11.09 -8.10
CA ILE A 112 1.75 10.64 -9.47
C ILE A 112 1.30 9.19 -9.47
N HIS A 113 0.46 8.83 -10.43
CA HIS A 113 0.10 7.44 -10.66
C HIS A 113 -0.23 7.18 -12.12
N GLY A 114 -0.07 5.94 -12.55
CA GLY A 114 -0.41 5.55 -13.91
C GLY A 114 0.56 4.54 -14.49
N LYS A 115 0.76 4.62 -15.81
CA LYS A 115 1.68 3.75 -16.55
C LYS A 115 2.72 4.60 -17.24
N GLU A 116 3.81 3.97 -17.64
CA GLU A 116 4.82 4.64 -18.43
C GLU A 116 4.21 5.27 -19.70
N GLY A 117 4.44 6.56 -19.90
CA GLY A 117 3.85 7.36 -20.97
C GLY A 117 2.45 7.93 -20.70
N ALA A 118 1.81 7.59 -19.58
CA ALA A 118 0.49 8.10 -19.19
C ALA A 118 0.35 8.18 -17.66
N TYR A 119 0.80 9.30 -17.10
CA TYR A 119 0.70 9.61 -15.68
C TYR A 119 -0.38 10.66 -15.43
N ALA A 120 -1.19 10.43 -14.40
CA ALA A 120 -1.94 11.46 -13.73
C ALA A 120 -1.12 11.95 -12.53
N SER A 121 -1.30 13.23 -12.18
CA SER A 121 -0.67 13.84 -11.02
C SER A 121 -1.72 14.63 -10.23
N GLY A 122 -1.52 14.73 -8.93
CA GLY A 122 -2.33 15.55 -8.06
C GLY A 122 -1.57 16.01 -6.84
N SER A 123 -2.22 16.85 -6.05
CA SER A 123 -1.74 17.20 -4.72
C SER A 123 -2.88 17.32 -3.73
N TYR A 124 -2.52 17.19 -2.46
CA TYR A 124 -3.42 17.24 -1.33
C TYR A 124 -2.77 18.06 -0.22
N ASN A 125 -3.45 19.13 0.21
CA ASN A 125 -2.98 19.99 1.29
C ASN A 125 -3.39 19.40 2.64
N LEU A 126 -2.43 19.33 3.55
CA LEU A 126 -2.59 18.89 4.92
C LEU A 126 -2.95 20.07 5.81
N GLU A 127 -3.75 19.80 6.83
CA GLU A 127 -4.00 20.77 7.89
C GLU A 127 -2.82 20.80 8.87
N GLU A 128 -2.16 19.66 9.01
CA GLU A 128 -1.00 19.39 9.83
C GLU A 128 0.28 19.88 9.15
N ASP A 129 1.12 20.54 9.92
CA ASP A 129 2.47 20.92 9.51
C ASP A 129 3.45 19.79 9.85
N LEU A 130 3.70 18.89 8.89
CA LEU A 130 4.56 17.73 9.09
C LEU A 130 6.03 18.11 9.25
N SER A 131 6.46 19.37 9.02
CA SER A 131 7.85 19.78 9.30
C SER A 131 8.22 19.61 10.78
N LYS A 132 7.22 19.61 11.67
CA LYS A 132 7.36 19.43 13.12
C LYS A 132 7.31 17.97 13.57
N TYR A 133 7.14 17.03 12.63
CA TYR A 133 6.90 15.63 12.95
C TYR A 133 8.16 14.80 12.70
N SER A 134 8.35 13.80 13.55
CA SER A 134 9.25 12.68 13.31
C SER A 134 8.61 11.75 12.27
N LYS A 135 9.35 11.34 11.23
CA LYS A 135 8.80 10.66 10.03
C LYS A 135 9.49 9.34 9.73
N ALA A 136 8.72 8.33 9.33
CA ALA A 136 9.21 7.07 8.80
C ALA A 136 8.55 6.74 7.45
N PHE A 137 9.31 6.10 6.57
CA PHE A 137 8.89 5.81 5.20
C PHE A 137 9.20 4.35 4.83
N LEU A 138 8.33 3.73 4.03
CA LEU A 138 8.54 2.38 3.53
C LEU A 138 9.55 2.37 2.38
N MET A 139 10.85 2.39 2.66
CA MET A 139 11.89 2.36 1.63
C MET A 139 12.29 0.92 1.22
N ASN A 140 11.33 0.01 1.15
CA ASN A 140 11.52 -1.41 0.87
C ASN A 140 10.36 -2.00 0.05
N ASN A 141 10.55 -3.20 -0.48
CA ASN A 141 9.49 -3.94 -1.16
C ASN A 141 8.44 -4.45 -0.17
N ALA A 142 7.19 -4.53 -0.61
CA ALA A 142 6.08 -5.08 0.15
C ALA A 142 5.12 -5.88 -0.74
N ASN A 143 4.21 -6.62 -0.11
CA ASN A 143 3.10 -7.29 -0.79
C ASN A 143 1.79 -6.65 -0.35
N LEU A 144 0.93 -6.34 -1.31
CA LEU A 144 -0.42 -5.83 -1.07
C LEU A 144 -1.42 -6.90 -1.52
N ALA A 145 -2.00 -7.59 -0.54
CA ALA A 145 -3.03 -8.60 -0.78
C ALA A 145 -4.40 -7.94 -1.03
N ILE A 146 -5.28 -8.65 -1.75
CA ILE A 146 -6.69 -8.23 -1.87
C ILE A 146 -7.32 -8.18 -0.47
N GLY A 147 -8.05 -7.11 -0.18
CA GLY A 147 -8.71 -6.87 1.10
C GLY A 147 -7.75 -6.48 2.24
N ALA A 148 -6.53 -6.08 1.92
CA ALA A 148 -5.53 -5.68 2.90
C ALA A 148 -5.15 -4.20 2.74
N ASP A 149 -4.83 -3.59 3.88
CA ASP A 149 -4.22 -2.29 4.00
C ASP A 149 -2.77 -2.45 4.44
N ILE A 150 -1.86 -1.67 3.85
CA ILE A 150 -0.48 -1.53 4.35
C ILE A 150 -0.14 -0.05 4.52
N TYR A 151 0.47 0.30 5.65
CA TYR A 151 1.00 1.64 5.87
C TYR A 151 2.34 1.80 5.13
N ILE A 152 2.51 2.92 4.44
CA ILE A 152 3.73 3.26 3.72
C ILE A 152 4.44 4.50 4.28
N TYR A 153 3.74 5.25 5.12
CA TYR A 153 4.22 6.44 5.79
C TYR A 153 3.67 6.50 7.21
N TYR A 154 4.52 6.96 8.11
CA TYR A 154 4.17 7.27 9.49
C TYR A 154 4.80 8.60 9.87
N ALA A 155 4.07 9.42 10.62
CA ALA A 155 4.62 10.56 11.31
C ALA A 155 3.95 10.80 12.66
N ASN A 156 4.71 11.24 13.65
CA ASN A 156 4.18 11.63 14.96
C ASN A 156 4.75 12.97 15.44
N LEU A 157 3.94 13.67 16.24
CA LEU A 157 4.36 14.86 16.96
C LEU A 157 5.12 14.43 18.22
N GLY A 158 6.44 14.34 18.13
CA GLY A 158 7.33 13.92 19.21
C GLY A 158 8.80 13.84 18.80
N ASP A 159 9.69 13.79 19.79
CA ASP A 159 11.15 13.93 19.59
C ASP A 159 11.85 12.67 19.06
N GLY A 160 11.12 11.57 18.83
CA GLY A 160 11.70 10.30 18.41
C GLY A 160 10.85 9.55 17.39
N ILE A 161 11.51 9.00 16.37
CA ILE A 161 10.94 8.01 15.48
C ILE A 161 11.03 6.65 16.17
N ARG A 162 9.88 5.97 16.29
CA ARG A 162 9.83 4.57 16.70
C ARG A 162 10.53 3.68 15.69
N MET A 163 11.45 2.82 16.16
CA MET A 163 12.21 1.91 15.29
C MET A 163 11.40 0.69 14.84
N ASP A 164 10.27 0.44 15.49
CA ASP A 164 9.42 -0.74 15.35
C ASP A 164 8.14 -0.47 14.53
N ILE A 165 8.10 0.60 13.74
CA ILE A 165 6.92 0.94 12.94
C ILE A 165 6.70 -0.12 11.84
N PRO A 166 5.55 -0.81 11.81
CA PRO A 166 5.28 -1.92 10.91
C PRO A 166 4.84 -1.42 9.52
N LEU A 167 5.73 -0.69 8.82
CA LEU A 167 5.46 -0.25 7.45
C LEU A 167 5.57 -1.42 6.46
N GLY A 168 4.68 -1.45 5.47
CA GLY A 168 4.67 -2.44 4.38
C GLY A 168 4.14 -3.82 4.78
N VAL A 169 3.66 -3.97 6.01
CA VAL A 169 2.95 -5.17 6.47
C VAL A 169 1.51 -4.82 6.80
N GLN A 170 0.64 -5.82 6.75
CA GLN A 170 -0.74 -5.66 7.18
C GLN A 170 -0.75 -5.45 8.70
N VAL A 171 -1.42 -4.40 9.14
CA VAL A 171 -1.51 -4.03 10.56
C VAL A 171 -2.90 -4.40 11.06
N ASP A 172 -2.94 -5.20 12.13
CA ASP A 172 -4.19 -5.49 12.85
C ASP A 172 -4.50 -4.39 13.88
N SER A 173 -5.70 -4.45 14.49
CA SER A 173 -6.15 -3.43 15.42
C SER A 173 -5.23 -3.29 16.64
N ASN A 174 -4.72 -4.39 17.18
CA ASN A 174 -3.85 -4.36 18.36
C ASN A 174 -2.52 -3.67 18.03
N THR A 175 -1.94 -4.01 16.88
CA THR A 175 -0.70 -3.39 16.39
C THR A 175 -0.90 -1.90 16.11
N LEU A 176 -2.08 -1.51 15.61
CA LEU A 176 -2.42 -0.10 15.40
C LEU A 176 -2.57 0.64 16.74
N ASP A 177 -3.28 0.07 17.72
CA ASP A 177 -3.44 0.67 19.05
C ASP A 177 -2.08 0.89 19.71
N ASP A 178 -1.18 -0.11 19.63
CA ASP A 178 0.18 -0.01 20.11
C ASP A 178 0.98 1.09 19.40
N LEU A 179 0.81 1.24 18.08
CA LEU A 179 1.46 2.30 17.29
C LEU A 179 1.02 3.70 17.72
N LEU A 180 -0.25 3.85 18.09
CA LEU A 180 -0.88 5.12 18.44
C LEU A 180 -0.71 5.51 19.92
N GLY A 181 -0.58 4.53 20.82
CA GLY A 181 -0.75 4.69 22.27
C GLY A 181 0.13 5.74 22.96
N ASP A 182 1.32 6.01 22.43
CA ASP A 182 2.28 6.93 23.03
C ASP A 182 2.30 8.33 22.38
N ASN A 183 1.43 8.58 21.39
CA ASN A 183 1.49 9.79 20.55
C ASN A 183 0.25 10.67 20.73
N GLU A 184 0.46 11.98 20.96
CA GLU A 184 -0.65 12.95 20.95
C GLU A 184 -1.24 13.06 19.54
N TYR A 185 -0.39 13.16 18.52
CA TYR A 185 -0.79 13.19 17.12
C TYR A 185 0.00 12.19 16.29
N THR A 186 -0.71 11.43 15.47
CA THR A 186 -0.14 10.51 14.49
C THR A 186 -0.78 10.72 13.13
N VAL A 187 0.05 10.79 12.11
CA VAL A 187 -0.35 10.85 10.70
C VAL A 187 0.12 9.57 10.02
N LEU A 188 -0.80 8.89 9.36
CA LEU A 188 -0.53 7.67 8.61
C LEU A 188 -0.95 7.86 7.16
N ILE A 189 -0.21 7.24 6.24
CA ILE A 189 -0.66 7.06 4.85
C ILE A 189 -0.60 5.58 4.53
N LYS A 190 -1.71 5.03 4.05
CA LYS A 190 -1.83 3.62 3.67
C LYS A 190 -2.20 3.44 2.20
N LEU A 191 -1.76 2.33 1.65
CA LEU A 191 -2.30 1.78 0.41
C LEU A 191 -3.33 0.71 0.77
N SER A 192 -4.53 0.84 0.20
CA SER A 192 -5.62 -0.11 0.31
C SER A 192 -5.89 -0.76 -1.04
N TYR A 193 -6.26 -2.04 -1.04
CA TYR A 193 -6.60 -2.79 -2.23
C TYR A 193 -7.85 -3.63 -2.02
N GLU A 194 -8.92 -3.27 -2.72
CA GLU A 194 -10.24 -3.87 -2.61
C GLU A 194 -10.69 -4.48 -3.94
N GLU A 195 -11.38 -5.62 -3.87
CA GLU A 195 -12.15 -6.19 -4.99
C GLU A 195 -13.59 -5.63 -4.93
N ILE A 196 -14.13 -5.20 -6.08
CA ILE A 196 -15.45 -4.50 -6.17
C ILE A 196 -16.45 -5.18 -7.11
#